data_AF-A0A5J4PXL7-F1
#
_entry.id   AF-A0A5J4PXL7-F1
#
_cell.length_a   1.000
_cell.length_b   1.000
_cell.length_c   1.000
_cell.angle_alpha   90.00
_cell.angle_beta   90.00
_cell.angle_gamma   90.00
#
_symmetry.space_group_name_H-M   'P 1'
#
loop_
_entity.id
_entity.type
_entity.pdbx_description
1 polymer ?
#
loop_
_entity_poly.entity_id
_entity_poly.type
_entity_poly.pdbx_seq_one_letter_code
_entity_poly.pdbx_strand_id
1 'polypeptide(L)'
;MNQELIGFPQSVKNRTKAIQHRIENAGITRKIGKNQVRAIGVMLSGSPDDMKRIEEAGSLNDWCAESVDWLKQTFGVDNVVSAVLHRDKTTPHIHATVVPIVTGERRKAKEEKQAEGKKKYRKKNPNAARLCADDVIARDKLKRYQDSYAQRMQAYGLQRGIGGSEARHINTRQYIHYLQNVKFSHRNCVLLADKGYLSRNYQLGLFESSHIKMEVPMQTNQ
;
A
#
# COMPACT_ATOMS: atom_id res chain seq x y z
N MET A 1 13.42 13.29 -6.12
CA MET A 1 12.81 13.42 -7.46
C MET A 1 11.81 12.30 -7.65
N ASN A 2 10.65 12.56 -8.28
CA ASN A 2 9.59 11.57 -8.47
C ASN A 2 9.71 10.93 -9.85
N GLN A 3 9.47 9.62 -9.95
CA GLN A 3 9.61 8.85 -11.19
C GLN A 3 8.31 8.13 -11.51
N GLU A 4 7.78 8.34 -12.72
CA GLU A 4 6.64 7.58 -13.23
C GLU A 4 7.11 6.18 -13.64
N LEU A 5 6.45 5.14 -13.11
CA LEU A 5 6.78 3.74 -13.37
C LEU A 5 5.87 3.10 -14.42
N ILE A 6 4.75 3.76 -14.75
CA ILE A 6 3.79 3.32 -15.77
C ILE A 6 3.48 4.52 -16.66
N GLY A 7 3.67 4.35 -17.96
CA GLY A 7 3.29 5.34 -18.96
C GLY A 7 1.78 5.40 -19.15
N PHE A 8 1.26 6.60 -19.43
CA PHE A 8 -0.13 6.78 -19.80
C PHE A 8 -0.38 6.38 -21.27
N PRO A 9 -1.59 5.91 -21.63
CA PRO A 9 -1.99 5.74 -23.02
C PRO A 9 -1.86 7.03 -23.83
N GLN A 10 -1.72 6.91 -25.16
CA GLN A 10 -1.70 8.08 -26.06
C GLN A 10 -2.92 8.98 -25.79
N SER A 11 -2.71 10.30 -25.71
CA SER A 11 -3.68 11.36 -25.34
C SER A 11 -4.04 11.53 -23.86
N VAL A 12 -3.66 10.60 -22.97
CA VAL A 12 -3.90 10.72 -21.53
C VAL A 12 -2.76 11.50 -20.88
N LYS A 13 -3.09 12.64 -20.26
CA LYS A 13 -2.09 13.59 -19.72
C LYS A 13 -1.86 13.52 -18.21
N ASN A 14 -2.73 12.84 -17.47
CA ASN A 14 -2.64 12.76 -16.01
C ASN A 14 -3.44 11.59 -15.44
N ARG A 15 -3.18 11.28 -14.16
CA ARG A 15 -3.84 10.22 -13.39
C ARG A 15 -5.38 10.28 -13.44
N THR A 16 -5.97 11.47 -13.31
CA THR A 16 -7.43 11.63 -13.34
C THR A 16 -8.01 11.21 -14.69
N LYS A 17 -7.38 11.63 -15.79
CA LYS A 17 -7.74 11.21 -17.15
C LYS A 17 -7.47 9.73 -17.37
N ALA A 18 -6.43 9.15 -16.78
CA ALA A 18 -6.14 7.72 -16.86
C ALA A 18 -7.22 6.86 -16.21
N ILE A 19 -7.71 7.25 -15.02
CA ILE A 19 -8.86 6.61 -14.36
C ILE A 19 -10.09 6.67 -15.26
N GLN A 20 -10.41 7.85 -15.79
CA GLN A 20 -11.59 8.05 -16.62
C GLN A 20 -11.51 7.24 -17.93
N HIS A 21 -10.37 7.30 -18.62
CA HIS A 21 -10.10 6.51 -19.83
C HIS A 21 -10.27 5.01 -19.57
N ARG A 22 -9.73 4.49 -18.46
CA ARG A 22 -9.88 3.07 -18.12
C ARG A 22 -11.34 2.68 -17.90
N ILE A 23 -12.13 3.55 -17.25
CA ILE A 23 -13.56 3.33 -17.01
C ILE A 23 -14.37 3.33 -18.32
N GLU A 24 -14.10 4.29 -19.21
CA GLU A 24 -14.79 4.42 -20.50
C GLU A 24 -14.53 3.22 -21.41
N ASN A 25 -13.30 2.70 -21.39
CA ASN A 25 -12.88 1.57 -22.22
C ASN A 25 -13.08 0.20 -21.52
N ALA A 26 -13.81 0.16 -20.40
CA ALA A 26 -14.02 -1.07 -19.63
C ALA A 26 -15.18 -1.95 -20.12
N GLY A 27 -15.95 -1.49 -21.11
CA GLY A 27 -17.19 -2.15 -21.51
C GLY A 27 -18.27 -2.12 -20.43
N ILE A 28 -18.22 -1.14 -19.51
CA ILE A 28 -19.27 -0.96 -18.50
C ILE A 28 -20.50 -0.37 -19.20
N THR A 29 -21.54 -1.18 -19.35
CA THR A 29 -22.78 -0.78 -20.01
C THR A 29 -23.77 -0.05 -19.09
N ARG A 30 -23.55 -0.13 -17.78
CA ARG A 30 -24.46 0.47 -16.78
C ARG A 30 -23.95 1.81 -16.31
N LYS A 31 -24.89 2.72 -16.03
CA LYS A 31 -24.58 3.99 -15.40
C LYS A 31 -23.83 3.80 -14.09
N ILE A 32 -22.70 4.49 -13.98
CA ILE A 32 -21.87 4.53 -12.77
C ILE A 32 -22.55 5.44 -11.74
N GLY A 33 -22.70 4.95 -10.52
CA GLY A 33 -23.33 5.68 -9.43
C GLY A 33 -22.45 6.83 -8.94
N LYS A 34 -23.07 7.89 -8.40
CA LYS A 34 -22.35 9.07 -7.87
C LYS A 34 -21.33 8.70 -6.79
N ASN A 35 -21.67 7.73 -5.93
CA ASN A 35 -20.85 7.28 -4.80
C ASN A 35 -20.05 6.01 -5.09
N GLN A 36 -19.96 5.57 -6.36
CA GLN A 36 -19.16 4.39 -6.69
C GLN A 36 -17.68 4.74 -6.66
N VAL A 37 -16.90 3.90 -5.97
CA VAL A 37 -15.44 4.02 -5.92
C VAL A 37 -14.86 3.82 -7.32
N ARG A 38 -14.20 4.86 -7.82
CA ARG A 38 -13.59 4.88 -9.16
C ARG A 38 -12.12 4.44 -9.16
N ALA A 39 -11.44 4.61 -8.03
CA ALA A 39 -10.04 4.27 -7.89
C ALA A 39 -9.72 3.89 -6.44
N ILE A 40 -8.73 3.02 -6.29
CA ILE A 40 -8.14 2.60 -5.03
C ILE A 40 -6.67 3.03 -5.07
N GLY A 41 -6.24 3.76 -4.05
CA GLY A 41 -4.82 4.07 -3.84
C GLY A 41 -4.13 2.90 -3.15
N VAL A 42 -2.98 2.47 -3.68
CA VAL A 42 -2.11 1.49 -3.06
C VAL A 42 -0.77 2.17 -2.76
N MET A 43 -0.27 2.00 -1.53
CA MET A 43 1.04 2.47 -1.12
C MET A 43 1.93 1.28 -0.86
N LEU A 44 3.10 1.24 -1.52
CA LEU A 44 4.08 0.18 -1.36
C LEU A 44 5.38 0.79 -0.83
N SER A 45 5.90 0.24 0.27
CA SER A 45 7.12 0.69 0.93
C SER A 45 7.60 -0.41 1.88
N GLY A 46 8.87 -0.33 2.28
CA GLY A 46 9.43 -1.02 3.45
C GLY A 46 9.64 -0.05 4.61
N SER A 47 10.35 -0.52 5.64
CA SER A 47 10.90 0.34 6.70
C SER A 47 11.95 1.31 6.11
N PRO A 48 12.27 2.43 6.81
CA PRO A 48 13.34 3.33 6.35
C PRO A 48 14.66 2.61 6.10
N ASP A 49 15.06 1.71 7.01
CA ASP A 49 16.32 0.98 6.90
C ASP A 49 16.30 -0.02 5.73
N ASP A 50 15.19 -0.73 5.53
CA ASP A 50 15.06 -1.65 4.40
C ASP A 50 15.12 -0.94 3.06
N MET A 51 14.39 0.17 2.92
CA MET A 51 14.37 0.92 1.66
C MET A 51 15.73 1.56 1.38
N LYS A 52 16.41 2.04 2.42
CA LYS A 52 17.78 2.53 2.31
C LYS A 52 18.73 1.43 1.86
N ARG A 53 18.65 0.24 2.47
CA ARG A 53 19.46 -0.93 2.08
C ARG A 53 19.21 -1.35 0.63
N ILE A 54 17.95 -1.37 0.19
CA ILE A 54 17.58 -1.68 -1.20
C ILE A 54 18.15 -0.63 -2.17
N GLU A 55 18.12 0.65 -1.80
CA GLU A 55 18.66 1.74 -2.60
C GLU A 55 20.20 1.70 -2.68
N GLU A 56 20.88 1.49 -1.55
CA GLU A 56 22.35 1.35 -1.49
C GLU A 56 22.86 0.10 -2.22
N ALA A 57 22.07 -0.98 -2.25
CA ALA A 57 22.36 -2.17 -3.05
C ALA A 57 22.14 -1.99 -4.56
N GLY A 58 21.62 -0.82 -4.99
CA GLY A 58 21.28 -0.57 -6.40
C GLY A 58 20.02 -1.26 -6.89
N SER A 59 19.31 -2.00 -6.03
CA SER A 59 18.14 -2.82 -6.38
C SER A 59 16.81 -2.05 -6.36
N LEU A 60 16.83 -0.72 -6.18
CA LEU A 60 15.60 0.09 -6.09
C LEU A 60 14.77 0.03 -7.37
N ASN A 61 15.42 0.04 -8.54
CA ASN A 61 14.72 -0.06 -9.82
C ASN A 61 14.08 -1.44 -10.01
N ASP A 62 14.77 -2.50 -9.63
CA ASP A 62 14.26 -3.88 -9.69
C ASP A 62 13.07 -4.04 -8.73
N TRP A 63 13.18 -3.52 -7.51
CA TRP A 63 12.08 -3.49 -6.55
C TRP A 63 10.86 -2.75 -7.11
N CYS A 64 11.07 -1.63 -7.82
CA CYS A 64 9.99 -0.91 -8.49
C CYS A 64 9.34 -1.73 -9.60
N ALA A 65 10.14 -2.39 -10.44
CA ALA A 65 9.65 -3.23 -11.53
C ALA A 65 8.83 -4.42 -10.99
N GLU A 66 9.36 -5.12 -9.99
CA GLU A 66 8.68 -6.24 -9.33
C GLU A 66 7.39 -5.80 -8.62
N SER A 67 7.39 -4.61 -8.01
CA SER A 67 6.20 -4.02 -7.38
C SER A 67 5.11 -3.71 -8.40
N VAL A 68 5.47 -3.09 -9.53
CA VAL A 68 4.53 -2.79 -10.62
C VAL A 68 3.99 -4.06 -11.26
N ASP A 69 4.85 -5.05 -11.48
CA ASP A 69 4.43 -6.32 -12.05
C ASP A 69 3.49 -7.08 -11.10
N TRP A 70 3.76 -7.09 -9.79
CA TRP A 70 2.84 -7.65 -8.81
C TRP A 70 1.48 -6.95 -8.81
N LEU A 71 1.45 -5.62 -8.90
CA LEU A 71 0.19 -4.86 -9.01
C LEU A 71 -0.60 -5.28 -10.26
N LYS A 72 0.07 -5.42 -11.41
CA LYS A 72 -0.55 -5.83 -12.67
C LYS A 72 -1.09 -7.25 -12.63
N GLN A 73 -0.34 -8.19 -12.05
CA GLN A 73 -0.80 -9.57 -11.86
C GLN A 73 -1.98 -9.65 -10.88
N THR A 74 -1.96 -8.85 -9.82
CA THR A 74 -2.96 -8.89 -8.74
C THR A 74 -4.28 -8.23 -9.15
N PHE A 75 -4.20 -7.06 -9.80
CA PHE A 75 -5.36 -6.23 -10.10
C PHE A 75 -5.77 -6.25 -11.57
N GLY A 76 -4.93 -6.78 -12.46
CA GLY A 76 -5.09 -6.75 -13.91
C GLY A 76 -4.30 -5.60 -14.53
N VAL A 77 -3.63 -5.88 -15.65
CA VAL A 77 -2.74 -4.93 -16.35
C VAL A 77 -3.43 -3.59 -16.62
N ASP A 78 -4.64 -3.63 -17.18
CA ASP A 78 -5.39 -2.41 -17.52
C ASP A 78 -5.91 -1.66 -16.28
N ASN A 79 -6.05 -2.35 -15.15
CA ASN A 79 -6.61 -1.74 -13.94
C ASN A 79 -5.56 -0.90 -13.19
N VAL A 80 -4.26 -1.11 -13.41
CA VAL A 80 -3.19 -0.31 -12.80
C VAL A 80 -2.85 0.88 -13.71
N VAL A 81 -3.50 2.01 -13.46
CA VAL A 81 -3.48 3.17 -14.38
C VAL A 81 -2.38 4.20 -14.08
N SER A 82 -1.74 4.09 -12.92
CA SER A 82 -0.64 4.98 -12.52
C SER A 82 0.16 4.32 -11.40
N ALA A 83 1.48 4.43 -11.45
CA ALA A 83 2.37 4.11 -10.35
C ALA A 83 3.52 5.12 -10.38
N VAL A 84 3.77 5.78 -9.24
CA VAL A 84 4.78 6.83 -9.10
C VAL A 84 5.66 6.50 -7.91
N LEU A 85 6.97 6.41 -8.14
CA LEU A 85 7.97 6.33 -7.11
C LEU A 85 8.26 7.73 -6.56
N HIS A 86 8.12 7.87 -5.25
CA HIS A 86 8.46 9.07 -4.51
C HIS A 86 9.76 8.86 -3.74
N ARG A 87 10.81 9.59 -4.13
CA ARG A 87 12.13 9.64 -3.45
C ARG A 87 12.39 10.97 -2.75
N ASP A 88 11.43 11.88 -2.80
CA ASP A 88 11.49 13.21 -2.18
C ASP A 88 11.10 13.20 -0.69
N LYS A 89 10.54 12.08 -0.20
CA LYS A 89 10.23 11.87 1.22
C LYS A 89 11.28 10.99 1.90
N THR A 90 11.22 10.92 3.23
CA THR A 90 12.19 10.21 4.09
C THR A 90 12.43 8.75 3.68
N THR A 91 11.41 8.07 3.17
CA THR A 91 11.48 6.67 2.75
C THR A 91 10.96 6.56 1.32
N PRO A 92 11.73 5.98 0.39
CA PRO A 92 11.23 5.67 -0.95
C PRO A 92 9.94 4.84 -0.88
N HIS A 93 8.89 5.29 -1.57
CA HIS A 93 7.60 4.58 -1.61
C HIS A 93 6.90 4.80 -2.94
N ILE A 94 6.09 3.82 -3.34
CA ILE A 94 5.29 3.89 -4.56
C ILE A 94 3.85 4.22 -4.19
N HIS A 95 3.30 5.22 -4.86
CA HIS A 95 1.86 5.45 -4.89
C HIS A 95 1.30 4.93 -6.22
N ALA A 96 0.50 3.86 -6.14
CA ALA A 96 -0.19 3.28 -7.28
C ALA A 96 -1.69 3.55 -7.23
N THR A 97 -2.32 3.60 -8.39
CA THR A 97 -3.76 3.84 -8.56
C THR A 97 -4.38 2.70 -9.35
N VAL A 98 -5.32 2.02 -8.72
CA VAL A 98 -6.02 0.86 -9.29
C VAL A 98 -7.49 1.21 -9.54
N VAL A 99 -7.98 0.98 -10.75
CA VAL A 99 -9.41 1.09 -11.07
C VAL A 99 -10.08 -0.27 -10.79
N PRO A 100 -11.05 -0.37 -9.87
CA PRO A 100 -11.58 -1.65 -9.39
C PRO A 100 -12.61 -2.26 -10.35
N ILE A 101 -12.20 -2.53 -11.59
CA ILE A 101 -13.04 -3.19 -12.59
C ILE A 101 -12.93 -4.70 -12.43
N VAL A 102 -14.09 -5.34 -12.23
CA VAL A 102 -14.21 -6.78 -12.09
C VAL A 102 -15.27 -7.32 -13.05
N THR A 103 -15.07 -8.58 -13.46
CA THR A 103 -16.04 -9.40 -14.19
C THR A 103 -16.42 -10.61 -13.32
N GLY A 104 -17.50 -11.31 -13.67
CA GLY A 104 -17.95 -12.51 -12.96
C GLY A 104 -18.98 -12.24 -11.85
N GLU A 105 -19.57 -13.30 -11.29
CA GLU A 105 -20.63 -13.19 -10.29
C GLU A 105 -20.23 -12.31 -9.09
N ARG A 106 -21.17 -11.50 -8.59
CA ARG A 106 -20.96 -10.71 -7.37
C ARG A 106 -20.80 -11.63 -6.17
N ARG A 107 -19.84 -11.32 -5.29
CA ARG A 107 -19.62 -12.09 -4.05
C ARG A 107 -20.89 -12.24 -3.22
N LYS A 108 -21.62 -11.14 -2.98
CA LYS A 108 -22.88 -11.12 -2.21
C LYS A 108 -24.04 -11.88 -2.87
N ALA A 109 -24.00 -12.10 -4.19
CA ALA A 109 -25.04 -12.89 -4.86
C ALA A 109 -24.96 -14.39 -4.50
N LYS A 110 -23.79 -14.88 -4.06
CA LYS A 110 -23.64 -16.24 -3.54
C LYS A 110 -24.25 -16.37 -2.13
N GLU A 111 -24.11 -15.33 -1.30
CA GLU A 111 -24.72 -15.25 0.04
C GLU A 111 -26.26 -15.19 -0.07
N GLU A 112 -26.81 -14.42 -1.01
CA GLU A 112 -28.27 -14.31 -1.23
C GLU A 112 -28.93 -15.60 -1.74
N LYS A 113 -28.21 -16.47 -2.46
CA LYS A 113 -28.75 -17.77 -2.92
C LYS A 113 -29.11 -18.72 -1.76
N GLN A 114 -28.56 -18.48 -0.56
CA GLN A 114 -28.84 -19.28 0.64
C GLN A 114 -30.06 -18.78 1.43
N ALA A 115 -30.61 -17.60 1.12
CA ALA A 115 -31.80 -17.07 1.77
C ALA A 115 -33.05 -17.38 0.91
N GLU A 116 -33.78 -18.44 1.26
CA GLU A 116 -35.02 -18.83 0.59
C GLU A 116 -36.13 -17.77 0.76
N GLY A 117 -36.94 -17.56 -0.28
CA GLY A 117 -38.20 -16.81 -0.18
C GLY A 117 -38.28 -15.40 -0.82
N LYS A 118 -37.20 -14.86 -1.41
CA LYS A 118 -37.25 -13.51 -2.03
C LYS A 118 -37.66 -13.53 -3.52
N LYS A 119 -38.47 -12.53 -3.93
CA LYS A 119 -38.91 -12.30 -5.32
C LYS A 119 -37.72 -12.31 -6.29
N LYS A 120 -37.76 -13.18 -7.31
CA LYS A 120 -36.69 -13.35 -8.31
C LYS A 120 -36.75 -12.25 -9.38
N TYR A 121 -36.10 -11.12 -9.14
CA TYR A 121 -35.84 -10.13 -10.18
C TYR A 121 -34.94 -10.68 -11.29
N ARG A 122 -35.07 -10.18 -12.53
CA ARG A 122 -34.21 -10.56 -13.66
C ARG A 122 -32.73 -10.44 -13.28
N LYS A 123 -32.03 -11.57 -13.28
CA LYS A 123 -30.61 -11.62 -12.93
C LYS A 123 -29.79 -10.88 -13.99
N LYS A 124 -28.79 -10.14 -13.51
CA LYS A 124 -27.88 -9.38 -14.35
C LYS A 124 -26.90 -10.36 -15.01
N ASN A 125 -26.40 -10.04 -16.21
CA ASN A 125 -25.30 -10.81 -16.81
C ASN A 125 -24.14 -10.84 -15.80
N PRO A 126 -23.76 -12.01 -15.27
CA PRO A 126 -22.71 -12.10 -14.25
C PRO A 126 -21.35 -11.68 -14.80
N ASN A 127 -21.12 -11.80 -16.10
CA ASN A 127 -19.82 -11.54 -16.72
C ASN A 127 -19.66 -10.09 -17.20
N ALA A 128 -20.67 -9.24 -17.02
CA ALA A 128 -20.57 -7.83 -17.38
C ALA A 128 -19.56 -7.09 -16.45
N ALA A 129 -18.68 -6.30 -17.07
CA ALA A 129 -17.74 -5.46 -16.35
C ALA A 129 -18.46 -4.45 -15.44
N ARG A 130 -17.89 -4.22 -14.25
CA ARG A 130 -18.42 -3.26 -13.28
C ARG A 130 -17.30 -2.72 -12.40
N LEU A 131 -17.51 -1.52 -11.86
CA LEU A 131 -16.76 -1.03 -10.70
C LEU A 131 -17.24 -1.75 -9.43
N CYS A 132 -16.32 -2.38 -8.71
CA CYS A 132 -16.63 -3.02 -7.43
C CYS A 132 -15.40 -3.04 -6.52
N ALA A 133 -15.23 -1.98 -5.72
CA ALA A 133 -14.20 -1.96 -4.69
C ALA A 133 -14.41 -3.11 -3.68
N ASP A 134 -15.63 -3.35 -3.21
CA ASP A 134 -15.95 -4.46 -2.28
C ASP A 134 -15.39 -5.83 -2.71
N ASP A 135 -15.39 -6.13 -4.02
CA ASP A 135 -14.85 -7.39 -4.54
C ASP A 135 -13.30 -7.35 -4.60
N VAL A 136 -12.68 -6.19 -4.79
CA VAL A 136 -11.21 -6.00 -4.86
C VAL A 136 -10.57 -5.95 -3.48
N ILE A 137 -11.22 -5.28 -2.52
CA ILE A 137 -10.76 -5.08 -1.14
C ILE A 137 -11.47 -6.01 -0.14
N ALA A 138 -11.94 -7.16 -0.62
CA ALA A 138 -12.51 -8.19 0.25
C ALA A 138 -11.46 -8.66 1.29
N ARG A 139 -11.90 -8.93 2.52
CA ARG A 139 -11.01 -9.23 3.65
C ARG A 139 -10.04 -10.39 3.38
N ASP A 140 -10.52 -11.45 2.74
CA ASP A 140 -9.73 -12.61 2.34
C ASP A 140 -8.67 -12.23 1.30
N LYS A 141 -9.02 -11.37 0.34
CA LYS A 141 -8.06 -10.86 -0.66
C LYS A 141 -7.00 -9.96 -0.04
N LEU A 142 -7.37 -9.05 0.86
CA LEU A 142 -6.40 -8.18 1.53
C LEU A 142 -5.34 -8.99 2.30
N LYS A 143 -5.74 -10.09 2.96
CA LYS A 143 -4.78 -11.02 3.58
C LYS A 143 -3.84 -11.64 2.54
N ARG A 144 -4.41 -12.20 1.47
CA ARG A 144 -3.63 -12.80 0.36
C ARG A 144 -2.67 -11.81 -0.29
N TYR A 145 -3.06 -10.54 -0.41
CA TYR A 145 -2.18 -9.51 -0.96
C TYR A 145 -0.98 -9.24 -0.08
N GLN A 146 -1.15 -9.22 1.25
CA GLN A 146 -0.03 -9.11 2.19
C GLN A 146 0.90 -10.32 2.08
N ASP A 147 0.33 -11.53 2.00
CA ASP A 147 1.09 -12.77 1.86
C ASP A 147 1.90 -12.80 0.56
N SER A 148 1.23 -12.59 -0.58
CA SER A 148 1.85 -12.72 -1.90
C SER A 148 2.84 -11.59 -2.20
N TYR A 149 2.56 -10.37 -1.75
CA TYR A 149 3.51 -9.26 -1.91
C TYR A 149 4.77 -9.51 -1.08
N ALA A 150 4.63 -9.93 0.18
CA ALA A 150 5.79 -10.25 1.02
C ALA A 150 6.62 -11.40 0.45
N GLN A 151 5.98 -12.46 -0.06
CA GLN A 151 6.67 -13.56 -0.75
C GLN A 151 7.50 -13.04 -1.93
N ARG A 152 6.91 -12.18 -2.77
CA ARG A 152 7.63 -11.62 -3.92
C ARG A 152 8.78 -10.71 -3.52
N MET A 153 8.61 -9.95 -2.44
CA MET A 153 9.60 -9.00 -1.96
C MET A 153 10.70 -9.63 -1.08
N GLN A 154 10.64 -10.94 -0.83
CA GLN A 154 11.65 -11.66 -0.05
C GLN A 154 13.05 -11.54 -0.67
N ALA A 155 13.15 -11.46 -2.00
CA ALA A 155 14.42 -11.23 -2.71
C ALA A 155 15.11 -9.91 -2.32
N TYR A 156 14.34 -8.94 -1.82
CA TYR A 156 14.83 -7.64 -1.35
C TYR A 156 15.01 -7.61 0.18
N GLY A 157 14.88 -8.75 0.86
CA GLY A 157 14.94 -8.87 2.32
C GLY A 157 13.73 -8.29 3.04
N LEU A 158 12.65 -7.95 2.33
CA LEU A 158 11.41 -7.50 2.98
C LEU A 158 10.65 -8.70 3.54
N GLN A 159 10.04 -8.50 4.70
CA GLN A 159 9.26 -9.51 5.38
C GLN A 159 7.79 -9.11 5.49
N ARG A 160 6.95 -10.12 5.68
CA ARG A 160 5.53 -9.92 5.87
C ARG A 160 5.27 -9.24 7.22
N GLY A 161 4.32 -8.30 7.24
CA GLY A 161 3.78 -7.76 8.49
C GLY A 161 3.12 -8.84 9.36
N ILE A 162 2.89 -8.52 10.64
CA ILE A 162 2.32 -9.46 11.62
C ILE A 162 0.89 -9.85 11.21
N GLY A 163 0.65 -11.16 11.04
CA GLY A 163 -0.68 -11.69 10.76
C GLY A 163 -1.63 -11.45 11.94
N GLY A 164 -2.79 -10.86 11.67
CA GLY A 164 -3.77 -10.56 12.73
C GLY A 164 -3.39 -9.35 13.60
N SER A 165 -2.44 -8.52 13.17
CA SER A 165 -2.07 -7.29 13.86
C SER A 165 -3.29 -6.44 14.23
N GLU A 166 -3.33 -5.99 15.49
CA GLU A 166 -4.34 -5.07 16.02
C GLU A 166 -4.00 -3.59 15.76
N ALA A 167 -2.88 -3.33 15.08
CA ALA A 167 -2.46 -1.99 14.74
C ALA A 167 -3.54 -1.27 13.92
N ARG A 168 -3.90 -0.06 14.36
CA ARG A 168 -4.85 0.79 13.64
C ARG A 168 -4.09 1.71 12.71
N HIS A 169 -4.54 1.79 11.46
CA HIS A 169 -4.01 2.79 10.54
C HIS A 169 -4.27 4.18 11.08
N ILE A 170 -3.20 4.96 11.23
CA ILE A 170 -3.27 6.39 11.52
C ILE A 170 -2.74 7.15 10.32
N ASN A 171 -3.32 8.32 10.05
CA ASN A 171 -2.87 9.11 8.92
C ASN A 171 -1.45 9.67 9.18
N THR A 172 -0.75 10.09 8.13
CA THR A 172 0.63 10.57 8.24
C THR A 172 0.80 11.71 9.24
N ARG A 173 -0.15 12.65 9.31
CA ARG A 173 -0.10 13.78 10.25
C ARG A 173 -0.22 13.30 11.70
N GLN A 174 -1.15 12.38 11.97
CA GLN A 174 -1.33 11.74 13.27
C GLN A 174 -0.10 10.94 13.68
N TYR A 175 0.51 10.21 12.75
CA TYR A 175 1.75 9.47 13.00
C TYR A 175 2.90 10.41 13.39
N ILE A 176 3.11 11.49 12.65
CA ILE A 176 4.14 12.50 12.96
C ILE A 176 3.88 13.13 14.33
N HIS A 177 2.63 13.49 14.62
CA HIS A 177 2.26 14.09 15.90
C HIS A 177 2.45 13.10 17.07
N TYR A 178 2.08 11.83 16.88
CA TYR A 178 2.33 10.76 17.86
C TYR A 178 3.83 10.64 18.16
N LEU A 179 4.69 10.59 17.16
CA LEU A 179 6.14 10.55 17.36
C LEU A 179 6.67 11.78 18.10
N GLN A 180 6.13 12.98 17.81
CA GLN A 180 6.49 14.21 18.53
C GLN A 180 6.05 14.17 20.00
N ASN A 181 4.85 13.66 20.28
CA ASN A 181 4.34 13.53 21.65
C ASN A 181 5.09 12.47 22.46
N VAL A 182 5.43 11.33 21.84
CA VAL A 182 6.30 10.31 22.45
C VAL A 182 7.65 10.94 22.81
N LYS A 183 8.27 11.72 21.91
CA LYS A 183 9.51 12.47 22.23
C LYS A 183 9.35 13.44 23.40
N PHE A 184 8.21 14.11 23.51
CA PHE A 184 7.95 15.05 24.61
C PHE A 184 7.71 14.34 25.95
N SER A 185 7.09 13.15 25.93
CA SER A 185 6.76 12.36 27.11
C SER A 185 7.96 11.62 27.73
N HIS A 186 9.06 11.42 26.99
CA HIS A 186 10.22 10.62 27.43
C HIS A 186 11.43 11.47 27.85
N ARG A 187 11.23 12.74 28.26
CA ARG A 187 12.32 13.66 28.68
C ARG A 187 13.20 13.17 29.85
N ASN A 188 12.84 12.09 30.55
CA ASN A 188 13.61 11.51 31.67
C ASN A 188 13.51 9.96 31.74
N CYS A 189 13.48 9.25 30.60
CA CYS A 189 13.53 7.78 30.60
C CYS A 189 14.61 7.26 29.64
N VAL A 190 15.37 6.25 30.08
CA VAL A 190 16.31 5.51 29.25
C VAL A 190 15.52 4.68 28.23
N LEU A 191 15.65 5.04 26.95
CA LEU A 191 15.07 4.31 25.84
C LEU A 191 16.05 3.23 25.38
N LEU A 192 15.75 1.97 25.73
CA LEU A 192 16.34 0.81 25.05
C LEU A 192 15.66 0.68 23.70
N ALA A 193 16.17 1.41 22.70
CA ALA A 193 15.73 1.31 21.32
C ALA A 193 16.94 1.11 20.41
N ASP A 194 16.83 0.14 19.51
CA ASP A 194 17.83 -0.10 18.47
C ASP A 194 17.89 1.09 17.49
N LYS A 195 19.10 1.44 17.07
CA LYS A 195 19.46 2.74 16.44
C LYS A 195 18.76 3.02 15.10
N GLY A 196 18.07 2.06 14.50
CA GLY A 196 17.49 2.14 13.14
C GLY A 196 16.27 3.06 12.97
N TYR A 197 15.51 3.36 14.03
CA TYR A 197 14.17 3.96 13.86
C TYR A 197 14.09 5.49 13.67
N LEU A 198 15.21 6.22 13.59
CA LEU A 198 15.21 7.69 13.53
C LEU A 198 16.16 8.23 12.45
N SER A 199 15.72 9.25 11.69
CA SER A 199 16.60 9.96 10.75
C SER A 199 17.79 10.61 11.47
N ARG A 200 18.95 10.73 10.82
CA ARG A 200 20.19 11.32 11.39
C ARG A 200 19.98 12.68 12.07
N ASN A 201 19.11 13.54 11.53
CA ASN A 201 18.81 14.86 12.11
C ASN A 201 17.97 14.78 13.40
N TYR A 202 17.09 13.78 13.50
CA TYR A 202 16.33 13.49 14.73
C TYR A 202 17.14 12.65 15.73
N GLN A 203 18.12 11.86 15.29
CA GLN A 203 19.09 11.20 16.15
C GLN A 203 19.99 12.26 16.82
N LEU A 204 20.63 13.14 16.03
CA LEU A 204 21.50 14.20 16.54
C LEU A 204 20.79 15.09 17.56
N GLY A 205 19.54 15.50 17.28
CA GLY A 205 18.75 16.29 18.21
C GLY A 205 18.32 15.55 19.48
N LEU A 206 18.15 14.21 19.45
CA LEU A 206 17.83 13.43 20.65
C LEU A 206 19.04 13.31 21.60
N PHE A 207 20.25 13.16 21.04
CA PHE A 207 21.47 12.94 21.82
C PHE A 207 22.07 14.24 22.38
N GLU A 208 21.99 15.37 21.65
CA GLU A 208 22.49 16.66 22.15
C GLU A 208 21.56 17.31 23.19
N SER A 209 20.24 17.11 23.09
CA SER A 209 19.27 17.82 23.95
C SER A 209 18.96 17.13 25.29
N SER A 210 19.32 15.85 25.45
CA SER A 210 18.72 15.01 26.51
C SER A 210 19.72 14.35 27.48
N HIS A 211 21.02 14.71 27.47
CA HIS A 211 22.05 14.15 28.39
C HIS A 211 21.98 12.61 28.57
N ILE A 212 21.72 11.87 27.49
CA ILE A 212 21.54 10.41 27.55
C ILE A 212 22.92 9.74 27.56
N LYS A 213 23.31 9.09 28.67
CA LYS A 213 24.44 8.14 28.69
C LYS A 213 24.01 6.83 28.02
N MET A 214 24.74 6.39 27.00
CA MET A 214 24.60 5.04 26.43
C MET A 214 25.40 4.06 27.27
N GLU A 215 24.75 3.04 27.84
CA GLU A 215 25.40 1.78 28.17
C GLU A 215 24.95 0.73 27.16
N VAL A 216 25.91 0.16 26.44
CA VAL A 216 25.69 -1.00 25.58
C VAL A 216 26.07 -2.21 26.43
N PRO A 217 25.15 -3.11 26.81
CA PRO A 217 25.55 -4.36 27.42
C PRO A 217 26.25 -5.17 26.34
N MET A 218 27.58 -5.22 26.44
CA MET A 218 28.40 -6.15 25.67
C MET A 218 27.99 -7.55 26.13
N GLN A 219 27.38 -8.36 25.25
CA GLN A 219 27.20 -9.78 25.53
C GLN A 219 28.59 -10.41 25.65
N THR A 220 29.02 -10.70 26.87
CA THR A 220 30.12 -11.63 27.11
C THR A 220 29.61 -13.03 26.76
N ASN A 221 30.13 -13.58 25.67
CA ASN A 221 30.04 -15.01 25.38
C ASN A 221 30.74 -15.78 26.51
N GLN A 222 29.97 -16.55 27.27
CA GLN A 222 30.37 -17.80 27.91
C GLN A 222 29.20 -18.78 27.82
#